data_AF-A0A2V2MVU8-F1
#
_entry.id   AF-A0A2V2MVU8-F1
#
_cell.length_a   1.000
_cell.length_b   1.000
_cell.length_c   1.000
_cell.angle_alpha   90.00
_cell.angle_beta   90.00
_cell.angle_gamma   90.00
#
_symmetry.space_group_name_H-M   'P 1'
#
loop_
_entity.id
_entity.type
_entity.pdbx_description
1 polymer ?
#
loop_
_entity_poly.entity_id
_entity_poly.type
_entity_poly.pdbx_seq_one_letter_code
_entity_poly.pdbx_strand_id
1 'polypeptide(L)'
;MVIQDSPAGLEVGKKVDIRVLEAIARKGDVSIILYFEEDLVKTSSYAEDLKKYGQLPDDERPFIELVSFMSFQREMSPCFNDALTTVPLIITIYSNSEEYNGKPVIKGILPFLDEMDAP
;
A
#
# COMPACT_ATOMS: atom_id res chain seq x y z
N MET A 1 14.29 -9.69 24.29
CA MET A 1 14.08 -8.54 23.39
C MET A 1 13.95 -9.12 21.99
N VAL A 2 12.71 -9.32 21.52
CA VAL A 2 12.49 -9.84 20.18
C VAL A 2 12.67 -8.66 19.24
N ILE A 3 13.75 -8.69 18.47
CA ILE A 3 13.97 -7.70 17.41
C ILE A 3 12.95 -8.09 16.34
N GLN A 4 11.86 -7.34 16.24
CA GLN A 4 10.98 -7.44 15.07
C GLN A 4 11.78 -6.85 13.92
N ASP A 5 12.39 -7.71 13.11
CA ASP A 5 12.93 -7.33 11.81
C ASP A 5 11.75 -6.80 11.00
N SER A 6 11.67 -5.48 10.86
CA SER A 6 10.86 -4.87 9.80
C SER A 6 11.31 -5.53 8.48
N PRO A 7 10.39 -5.83 7.55
CA PRO A 7 10.80 -6.37 6.25
C PRO A 7 11.82 -5.40 5.65
N ALA A 8 13.04 -5.90 5.43
CA ALA A 8 14.23 -5.06 5.27
C ALA A 8 13.98 -3.93 4.26
N GLY A 9 14.02 -2.68 4.76
CA GLY A 9 13.90 -1.49 3.94
C GLY A 9 12.47 -0.92 3.76
N LEU A 10 11.47 -1.33 4.52
CA LEU A 10 10.14 -0.69 4.59
C LEU A 10 9.90 -0.02 5.94
N GLU A 11 10.72 0.98 6.26
CA GLU A 11 10.63 1.76 7.50
C GLU A 11 9.51 2.81 7.41
N VAL A 12 8.87 3.12 8.55
CA VAL A 12 7.87 4.19 8.65
C VAL A 12 8.45 5.52 8.18
N GLY A 13 7.68 6.26 7.38
CA GLY A 13 8.07 7.53 6.74
C GLY A 13 8.85 7.36 5.45
N LYS A 14 9.27 6.14 5.09
CA LYS A 14 10.02 5.91 3.85
C LYS A 14 9.12 6.10 2.63
N LYS A 15 9.65 6.79 1.63
CA LYS A 15 9.04 6.96 0.30
C LYS A 15 9.57 5.91 -0.66
N VAL A 16 8.69 5.12 -1.28
CA VAL A 16 9.06 3.98 -2.12
C VAL A 16 8.22 3.95 -3.38
N ASP A 17 8.86 3.73 -4.54
CA ASP A 17 8.15 3.52 -5.81
C ASP A 17 7.24 2.29 -5.72
N ILE A 18 5.99 2.43 -6.17
CA ILE A 18 4.98 1.38 -6.11
C ILE A 18 5.40 0.07 -6.80
N ARG A 19 6.25 0.11 -7.83
CA ARG A 19 6.77 -1.07 -8.53
C ARG A 19 7.75 -1.85 -7.67
N VAL A 20 8.53 -1.15 -6.84
CA VAL A 20 9.41 -1.79 -5.86
C VAL A 20 8.57 -2.49 -4.80
N LEU A 21 7.52 -1.83 -4.31
CA LEU A 21 6.58 -2.43 -3.36
C LEU A 21 5.86 -3.64 -3.98
N GLU A 22 5.45 -3.57 -5.24
CA GLU A 22 4.80 -4.67 -5.93
C GLU A 22 5.72 -5.89 -6.02
N ALA A 23 6.99 -5.66 -6.39
CA ALA A 23 8.00 -6.73 -6.44
C ALA A 23 8.21 -7.39 -5.06
N ILE A 24 8.09 -6.62 -3.97
CA ILE A 24 8.16 -7.14 -2.60
C ILE A 24 6.89 -7.93 -2.26
N ALA A 25 5.70 -7.36 -2.48
CA ALA A 25 4.42 -7.99 -2.18
C ALA A 25 4.24 -9.33 -2.91
N ARG A 26 4.70 -9.42 -4.17
CA ARG A 26 4.64 -10.65 -4.98
C ARG A 26 5.50 -11.80 -4.46
N LYS A 27 6.51 -11.54 -3.61
CA LYS A 27 7.25 -12.62 -2.93
C LYS A 27 6.39 -13.36 -1.90
N GLY A 28 5.35 -12.71 -1.40
CA GLY A 28 4.38 -13.31 -0.48
C GLY A 28 4.75 -13.21 1.00
N ASP A 29 5.94 -12.71 1.33
CA ASP A 29 6.43 -12.59 2.73
C ASP A 29 5.65 -11.55 3.55
N VAL A 30 5.09 -10.53 2.89
CA VAL A 30 4.35 -9.42 3.51
C VAL A 30 3.11 -9.08 2.70
N SER A 31 2.10 -8.52 3.37
CA SER A 31 0.91 -7.97 2.73
C SER A 31 1.03 -6.46 2.74
N ILE A 32 0.96 -5.82 1.58
CA ILE A 32 1.05 -4.36 1.48
C ILE A 32 -0.34 -3.84 1.17
N ILE A 33 -0.86 -3.01 2.07
CA ILE A 33 -2.19 -2.41 1.97
C ILE A 33 -2.02 -0.92 1.71
N LEU A 34 -2.56 -0.46 0.59
CA LEU A 34 -2.58 0.95 0.21
C LEU A 34 -3.84 1.59 0.77
N TYR A 35 -3.67 2.70 1.48
CA TYR A 35 -4.75 3.53 1.99
C TYR A 35 -4.93 4.76 1.11
N PHE A 36 -6.19 5.11 0.86
CA PHE A 36 -6.58 6.33 0.14
C PHE A 36 -6.89 7.48 1.10
N GLU A 37 -7.20 7.16 2.36
CA GLU A 37 -7.60 8.11 3.39
C GLU A 37 -6.53 8.22 4.48
N GLU A 38 -6.00 9.42 4.69
CA GLU A 38 -4.92 9.67 5.64
C GLU A 38 -5.36 9.46 7.09
N ASP A 39 -6.57 9.89 7.44
CA ASP A 39 -7.09 9.67 8.80
C ASP A 39 -7.22 8.18 9.11
N LEU A 40 -7.61 7.37 8.13
CA LEU A 40 -7.80 5.94 8.33
C LEU A 40 -6.45 5.23 8.49
N VAL A 41 -5.46 5.56 7.65
CA VAL A 41 -4.11 4.97 7.81
C VAL A 41 -3.51 5.32 9.17
N LYS A 42 -3.83 6.50 9.70
CA LYS A 42 -3.30 7.02 10.97
C LYS A 42 -3.93 6.44 12.23
N THR A 43 -5.23 6.21 12.21
CA THR A 43 -6.02 6.02 13.44
C THR A 43 -6.54 4.61 13.66
N SER A 44 -6.46 3.73 12.65
CA SER A 44 -7.03 2.39 12.68
C SER A 44 -5.99 1.30 12.37
N SER A 45 -6.28 0.05 12.69
CA SER A 45 -5.52 -1.12 12.23
C SER A 45 -6.17 -1.77 11.00
N TYR A 46 -5.38 -2.47 10.20
CA TYR A 46 -5.90 -3.20 9.03
C TYR A 46 -7.00 -4.21 9.42
N ALA A 47 -6.88 -4.86 10.58
CA ALA A 47 -7.88 -5.80 11.06
C ALA A 47 -9.22 -5.12 11.36
N GLU A 48 -9.20 -3.93 11.96
CA GLU A 48 -10.41 -3.13 12.24
C GLU A 48 -11.04 -2.61 10.96
N ASP A 49 -10.22 -2.13 10.03
CA ASP A 49 -10.67 -1.64 8.73
C ASP A 49 -11.30 -2.75 7.90
N LEU A 50 -10.71 -3.95 7.89
CA LEU A 50 -11.28 -5.11 7.20
C LEU A 50 -12.59 -5.55 7.86
N LYS A 51 -12.70 -5.49 9.19
CA LYS A 51 -13.98 -5.77 9.87
C LYS A 51 -15.07 -4.77 9.49
N LYS A 52 -14.72 -3.50 9.31
CA LYS A 52 -15.67 -2.42 9.01
C LYS A 52 -16.06 -2.36 7.54
N TYR A 53 -15.09 -2.49 6.63
CA TYR A 53 -15.25 -2.25 5.20
C TYR A 53 -15.09 -3.51 4.35
N GLY A 54 -14.67 -4.64 4.91
CA GLY A 54 -14.40 -5.87 4.15
C GLY A 54 -15.62 -6.53 3.49
N GLN A 55 -16.83 -6.10 3.84
CA GLN A 55 -18.06 -6.51 3.15
C GLN A 55 -18.32 -5.71 1.87
N LEU A 56 -17.66 -4.56 1.70
CA LEU A 56 -17.75 -3.75 0.49
C LEU A 56 -16.89 -4.37 -0.63
N PRO A 57 -17.25 -4.15 -1.91
CA PRO A 57 -16.35 -4.37 -3.04
C PRO A 57 -15.00 -3.66 -2.86
N ASP A 58 -13.93 -4.22 -3.43
CA ASP A 58 -12.56 -3.69 -3.26
C ASP A 58 -12.42 -2.23 -3.72
N ASP A 59 -13.15 -1.82 -4.77
CA ASP A 59 -13.18 -0.46 -5.34
C ASP A 59 -14.00 0.54 -4.53
N GLU A 60 -14.81 0.07 -3.57
CA GLU A 60 -15.57 0.91 -2.63
C GLU A 60 -14.86 1.05 -1.27
N ARG A 61 -13.78 0.30 -1.03
CA ARG A 61 -13.05 0.36 0.24
C ARG A 61 -12.09 1.56 0.26
N PRO A 62 -11.89 2.20 1.43
CA PRO A 62 -10.89 3.26 1.61
C PRO A 62 -9.43 2.75 1.63
N PHE A 63 -9.23 1.48 1.30
CA PHE A 63 -7.94 0.82 1.19
C PHE A 63 -8.04 -0.37 0.22
N ILE A 64 -6.90 -0.81 -0.31
CA ILE A 64 -6.81 -1.94 -1.22
C ILE A 64 -5.47 -2.68 -1.04
N GLU A 65 -5.44 -3.98 -1.32
CA GLU A 65 -4.17 -4.71 -1.38
C GLU A 65 -3.38 -4.28 -2.63
N LEU A 66 -2.07 -4.10 -2.50
CA LEU A 66 -1.22 -3.53 -3.54
C LEU A 66 -1.25 -4.32 -4.84
N VAL A 67 -1.16 -5.66 -4.80
CA VAL A 67 -1.20 -6.49 -6.01
C VAL A 67 -2.57 -6.39 -6.69
N SER A 68 -3.66 -6.33 -5.93
CA SER A 68 -5.00 -6.05 -6.47
C SER A 68 -5.07 -4.68 -7.14
N PHE A 69 -4.57 -3.62 -6.49
CA PHE A 69 -4.50 -2.27 -7.06
C PHE A 69 -3.74 -2.26 -8.40
N MET A 70 -2.55 -2.85 -8.44
CA MET A 70 -1.72 -2.88 -9.65
C MET A 70 -2.38 -3.67 -10.78
N SER A 71 -3.14 -4.72 -10.44
CA SER A 71 -3.88 -5.51 -11.43
C SER A 71 -5.03 -4.71 -12.01
N PHE A 72 -5.84 -4.09 -11.14
CA PHE A 72 -6.96 -3.23 -11.54
C PHE A 72 -6.50 -2.06 -12.44
N GLN A 73 -5.44 -1.35 -12.05
CA GLN A 73 -4.93 -0.23 -12.84
C GLN A 73 -4.46 -0.65 -14.24
N ARG A 74 -3.83 -1.83 -14.36
CA ARG A 74 -3.41 -2.37 -15.67
C ARG A 74 -4.57 -2.85 -16.52
N GLU A 75 -5.62 -3.39 -15.90
CA GLU A 75 -6.84 -3.79 -16.61
C GLU A 75 -7.58 -2.56 -17.16
N MET A 76 -7.65 -1.48 -16.37
CA MET A 76 -8.33 -0.25 -16.74
C MET A 76 -7.54 0.61 -17.73
N SER A 77 -6.20 0.57 -17.67
CA SER A 77 -5.33 1.40 -18.51
C SER A 77 -4.14 0.59 -19.06
N PRO A 78 -4.16 0.25 -20.36
CA PRO A 78 -3.05 -0.45 -21.01
C PRO A 78 -1.71 0.31 -20.93
N CYS A 79 -1.75 1.64 -20.82
CA CYS A 79 -0.57 2.49 -20.73
C CYS A 79 -0.08 2.73 -19.29
N PHE A 80 -0.70 2.12 -18.27
CA PHE A 80 -0.39 2.40 -16.87
C PHE A 80 1.10 2.19 -16.53
N ASN A 81 1.70 1.09 -17.01
CA ASN A 81 3.12 0.81 -16.76
C ASN A 81 4.05 1.85 -17.43
N ASP A 82 3.69 2.31 -18.63
CA ASP A 82 4.44 3.35 -19.33
C ASP A 82 4.34 4.69 -18.58
N ALA A 83 3.14 5.03 -18.10
CA ALA A 83 2.93 6.21 -17.27
C ALA A 83 3.79 6.20 -16.00
N LEU A 84 3.91 5.06 -15.32
CA LEU A 84 4.81 4.90 -14.15
C LEU A 84 6.30 5.09 -14.47
N THR A 85 6.69 4.96 -15.74
CA THR A 85 8.06 5.24 -16.18
C THR A 85 8.31 6.74 -16.32
N THR A 86 7.28 7.51 -16.67
CA THR A 86 7.34 8.97 -16.77
C THR A 86 7.12 9.65 -15.42
N VAL A 87 6.12 9.20 -14.65
CA VAL A 87 5.75 9.75 -13.34
C VAL A 87 5.71 8.60 -12.33
N PRO A 88 6.79 8.40 -11.56
CA PRO A 88 6.81 7.39 -10.51
C PRO A 88 5.71 7.64 -9.47
N LEU A 89 4.95 6.60 -9.14
CA LEU A 89 3.99 6.66 -8.05
C LEU A 89 4.68 6.29 -6.74
N ILE A 90 4.94 7.30 -5.90
CA ILE A 90 5.70 7.17 -4.67
C ILE A 90 4.75 6.99 -3.47
N ILE A 91 4.84 5.83 -2.82
CA ILE A 91 4.05 5.48 -1.64
C ILE A 91 4.85 5.83 -0.38
N THR A 92 4.20 6.45 0.60
CA THR A 92 4.79 6.65 1.92
C THR A 92 4.40 5.50 2.83
N ILE A 93 5.39 4.81 3.40
CA ILE A 93 5.15 3.75 4.38
C ILE A 93 4.69 4.38 5.69
N TYR A 94 3.52 3.97 6.19
CA TYR A 94 2.92 4.51 7.40
C TYR A 94 3.08 3.57 8.59
N SER A 95 2.87 2.27 8.40
CA SER A 95 2.99 1.26 9.46
C SER A 95 3.67 0.02 8.91
N ASN A 96 4.51 -0.62 9.73
CA ASN A 96 5.19 -1.87 9.42
C ASN A 96 5.21 -2.87 10.59
N SER A 97 4.41 -2.60 11.63
CA SER A 97 4.39 -3.38 12.87
C SER A 97 3.12 -4.23 13.04
N GLU A 98 2.21 -4.17 12.08
CA GLU A 98 0.95 -4.92 12.12
C GLU A 98 1.13 -6.34 11.58
N GLU A 99 0.34 -7.26 12.12
CA GLU A 99 0.24 -8.63 11.64
C GLU A 99 -1.23 -8.99 11.49
N TYR A 100 -1.57 -9.66 10.39
CA TYR A 100 -2.91 -10.17 10.16
C TYR A 100 -2.83 -11.60 9.64
N ASN A 101 -3.52 -12.54 10.30
CA ASN A 101 -3.49 -13.97 10.00
C ASN A 101 -2.07 -14.56 9.89
N GLY A 102 -1.15 -14.19 10.80
CA GLY A 102 0.21 -14.73 10.81
C GLY A 102 1.15 -14.12 9.76
N LYS A 103 0.70 -13.07 9.06
CA LYS A 103 1.46 -12.42 7.99
C LYS A 103 1.67 -10.93 8.31
N PRO A 104 2.91 -10.41 8.21
CA PRO A 104 3.17 -8.99 8.39
C PRO A 104 2.38 -8.13 7.41
N VAL A 105 1.84 -7.03 7.92
CA VAL A 105 1.07 -6.04 7.16
C VAL A 105 1.81 -4.72 7.15
N ILE A 106 2.05 -4.22 5.94
CA ILE A 106 2.62 -2.91 5.69
C ILE A 106 1.52 -1.99 5.20
N LYS A 107 1.30 -0.88 5.90
CA LYS A 107 0.36 0.16 5.46
C LYS A 107 1.13 1.22 4.69
N GLY A 108 0.76 1.42 3.44
CA GLY A 108 1.23 2.53 2.62
C GLY A 108 0.11 3.53 2.39
N ILE A 109 0.44 4.81 2.28
CA ILE A 109 -0.49 5.84 1.83
C ILE A 109 -0.09 6.32 0.44
N LEU A 110 -1.08 6.41 -0.45
CA LEU A 110 -0.89 7.02 -1.76
C LEU A 110 -0.63 8.53 -1.61
N PRO A 111 0.19 9.13 -2.49
CA PRO A 111 0.36 10.57 -2.49
C PRO A 111 -0.96 11.23 -2.89
N PHE A 112 -1.28 12.36 -2.27
CA PHE A 112 -2.39 13.19 -2.72
C PHE A 112 -2.12 13.70 -4.14
N LEU A 113 -3.19 13.99 -4.90
CA LEU A 113 -3.06 14.53 -6.26
C LEU A 113 -2.18 15.79 -6.31
N ASP A 114 -2.31 16.67 -5.31
CA ASP A 114 -1.54 17.90 -5.21
C ASP A 114 -0.03 17.66 -4.96
N GLU A 115 0.36 16.47 -4.50
CA GLU A 115 1.76 16.06 -4.31
C GLU A 115 2.35 15.36 -5.55
N MET A 116 1.51 14.94 -6.51
CA MET A 116 1.94 14.27 -7.73
C MET A 116 2.41 15.26 -8.82
N ASP A 117 2.03 16.53 -8.70
CA ASP A 117 2.38 17.63 -9.62
C ASP A 117 3.62 18.44 -9.18
N ALA A 118 4.27 18.06 -8.07
CA ALA A 118 5.45 18.76 -7.59
C ALA A 118 6.68 18.44 -8.48
N PRO A 119 7.29 19.45 -9.15
CA PRO A 119 8.38 19.27 -10.11
C PRO A 119 9.71 18.85 -9.48
#